data_AF-A0A354NVM8-F1
#
_entry.id   AF-A0A354NVM8-F1
#
_cell.length_a   1.000
_cell.length_b   1.000
_cell.length_c   1.000
_cell.angle_alpha   90.00
_cell.angle_beta   90.00
_cell.angle_gamma   90.00
#
_symmetry.space_group_name_H-M   'P 1'
#
loop_
_entity.id
_entity.type
_entity.pdbx_description
1 polymer ?
#
loop_
_entity_poly.entity_id
_entity_poly.type
_entity_poly.pdbx_seq_one_letter_code
_entity_poly.pdbx_strand_id
1 'polypeptide(L)'
;MRICSFLPSATEIVYALGLGADLHGVSHECDYPHDALTKAHVVRSRFDPSEMTSAEIDQTVTDLMSRGEPIYEIDLDVLKSAKPDLVITQELCEVCAVSFEDVQDAVVQLDMPPQVISLDPHSLDDVLQTIRQVGEYTGETGRASDYIGGLSK
;
A
#
# COMPACT_ATOMS: atom_id res chain seq x y z
N MET A 1 -5.68 9.65 12.94
CA MET A 1 -4.64 9.89 11.90
C MET A 1 -5.26 9.49 10.58
N ARG A 2 -4.84 10.01 9.43
CA ARG A 2 -5.37 9.58 8.13
C ARG A 2 -4.32 8.76 7.38
N ILE A 3 -4.58 7.48 7.22
CA ILE A 3 -3.64 6.52 6.63
C ILE A 3 -4.09 6.16 5.22
N CYS A 4 -3.17 6.17 4.27
CA CYS A 4 -3.33 5.50 2.99
C CYS A 4 -2.31 4.37 2.86
N SER A 5 -2.75 3.20 2.43
CA SER A 5 -1.91 2.02 2.21
C SER A 5 -1.88 1.68 0.73
N PHE A 6 -0.70 1.59 0.14
CA PHE A 6 -0.52 1.36 -1.30
C PHE A 6 -0.25 -0.11 -1.63
N LEU A 7 -0.39 -1.01 -0.64
CA LEU A 7 -0.18 -2.44 -0.79
C LEU A 7 -1.07 -3.27 0.14
N PRO A 8 -1.43 -4.52 -0.24
CA PRO A 8 -2.28 -5.39 0.58
C PRO A 8 -1.73 -5.66 1.98
N SER A 9 -0.46 -6.07 2.10
CA SER A 9 0.11 -6.48 3.40
C SER A 9 0.13 -5.34 4.43
N ALA A 10 0.43 -4.10 4.01
CA ALA A 10 0.33 -2.95 4.90
C ALA A 10 -1.12 -2.64 5.30
N THR A 11 -2.08 -2.84 4.41
CA THR A 11 -3.51 -2.73 4.74
C THR A 11 -3.88 -3.71 5.84
N GLU A 12 -3.46 -4.97 5.70
CA GLU A 12 -3.69 -5.99 6.73
C GLU A 12 -3.06 -5.63 8.08
N ILE A 13 -1.82 -5.12 8.08
CA ILE A 13 -1.16 -4.64 9.30
C ILE A 13 -1.96 -3.51 9.94
N VAL A 14 -2.38 -2.50 9.18
CA VAL A 14 -3.20 -1.38 9.70
C VAL A 14 -4.49 -1.90 10.35
N TYR A 15 -5.15 -2.88 9.74
CA TYR A 15 -6.34 -3.51 10.34
C TYR A 15 -6.00 -4.37 11.57
N ALA A 16 -4.89 -5.11 11.57
CA ALA A 16 -4.44 -5.91 12.72
C ALA A 16 -4.12 -5.03 13.92
N LEU A 17 -3.54 -3.85 13.68
CA LEU A 17 -3.35 -2.80 14.68
C LEU A 17 -4.63 -2.01 14.96
N GLY A 18 -5.78 -2.47 14.44
CA GLY A 18 -7.13 -1.89 14.50
C GLY A 18 -7.21 -0.39 14.33
N LEU A 19 -6.52 0.07 13.30
CA LEU A 19 -6.58 1.41 12.73
C LEU A 19 -7.46 1.42 11.46
N GLY A 20 -8.34 0.42 11.30
CA GLY A 20 -9.22 0.31 10.13
C GLY A 20 -10.13 1.53 9.93
N ALA A 21 -10.48 2.26 11.00
CA ALA A 21 -11.24 3.51 10.90
C ALA A 21 -10.39 4.69 10.40
N ASP A 22 -9.08 4.68 10.68
CA ASP A 22 -8.09 5.67 10.26
C ASP A 22 -7.58 5.41 8.82
N LEU A 23 -7.86 4.24 8.25
CA LEU A 23 -7.54 3.90 6.86
C LEU A 23 -8.55 4.55 5.89
N HIS A 24 -8.06 5.44 5.04
CA HIS A 24 -8.86 6.25 4.12
C HIS A 24 -8.56 6.01 2.63
N GLY A 25 -7.47 5.29 2.30
CA GLY A 25 -7.17 4.92 0.93
C GLY A 25 -6.39 3.61 0.87
N VAL A 26 -6.70 2.78 -0.12
CA VAL A 26 -6.07 1.47 -0.35
C VAL A 26 -5.66 1.27 -1.82
N SER A 27 -4.87 0.24 -2.13
CA SER A 27 -4.68 -0.19 -3.52
C SER A 27 -5.86 -1.03 -4.03
N HIS A 28 -5.95 -1.22 -5.34
CA HIS A 28 -6.93 -2.07 -6.02
C HIS A 28 -6.92 -3.54 -5.55
N GLU A 29 -5.81 -4.03 -5.01
CA GLU A 29 -5.67 -5.43 -4.55
C GLU A 29 -5.95 -5.60 -3.04
N CYS A 30 -6.24 -4.51 -2.32
CA CYS A 30 -6.53 -4.58 -0.89
C CYS A 30 -7.95 -5.10 -0.64
N ASP A 31 -8.08 -6.41 -0.45
CA ASP A 31 -9.35 -7.12 -0.28
C ASP A 31 -9.55 -7.74 1.12
N TYR A 32 -8.53 -7.69 1.98
CA TYR A 32 -8.55 -8.24 3.34
C TYR A 32 -8.18 -7.21 4.43
N PRO A 33 -8.87 -7.23 5.59
CA PRO A 33 -10.16 -7.89 5.82
C PRO A 33 -11.23 -7.35 4.86
N HIS A 34 -12.37 -8.02 4.72
CA HIS A 34 -13.41 -7.64 3.75
C HIS A 34 -13.84 -6.16 3.82
N ASP A 35 -13.73 -5.53 4.99
CA ASP A 35 -13.96 -4.09 5.17
C ASP A 35 -13.01 -3.20 4.34
N ALA A 36 -11.84 -3.69 3.93
CA ALA A 36 -10.88 -2.99 3.07
C ALA A 36 -11.48 -2.66 1.69
N LEU A 37 -12.38 -3.50 1.18
CA LEU A 37 -13.12 -3.28 -0.07
C LEU A 37 -14.04 -2.05 -0.02
N THR A 38 -14.34 -1.55 1.18
CA THR A 38 -15.16 -0.33 1.35
C THR A 38 -14.34 0.96 1.28
N LYS A 39 -13.01 0.85 1.24
CA LYS A 39 -12.10 2.00 1.23
C LYS A 39 -11.95 2.55 -0.19
N ALA A 40 -11.58 3.82 -0.27
CA ALA A 40 -11.31 4.43 -1.57
C ALA A 40 -10.03 3.84 -2.17
N HIS A 41 -10.09 3.42 -3.43
CA HIS A 41 -8.90 2.93 -4.13
C HIS A 41 -8.07 4.12 -4.64
N VAL A 42 -6.95 4.40 -3.97
CA VAL A 42 -5.98 5.44 -4.31
C VAL A 42 -4.95 4.96 -5.33
N VAL A 43 -4.73 3.65 -5.44
CA VAL A 43 -3.88 3.04 -6.47
C VAL A 43 -4.73 2.13 -7.33
N ARG A 44 -4.64 2.29 -8.66
CA ARG A 44 -5.38 1.49 -9.65
C ARG A 44 -4.42 0.80 -10.61
N SER A 45 -4.85 -0.34 -11.15
CA SER A 45 -4.22 -0.94 -12.34
C SER A 45 -4.68 -0.22 -13.60
N ARG A 46 -3.77 -0.04 -14.56
CA ARG A 46 -4.09 0.54 -15.88
C ARG A 46 -4.80 -0.42 -16.83
N PHE A 47 -4.82 -1.69 -16.51
CA PHE A 47 -5.57 -2.71 -17.24
C PHE A 47 -6.30 -3.63 -16.26
N ASP A 48 -7.39 -4.23 -16.73
CA ASP A 48 -8.17 -5.17 -15.95
C ASP A 48 -7.73 -6.62 -16.28
N PRO A 49 -7.07 -7.32 -15.34
CA PRO A 49 -6.61 -8.68 -15.59
C PRO A 49 -7.73 -9.74 -15.52
N SER A 50 -8.94 -9.38 -15.05
CA SER A 50 -10.00 -10.36 -14.74
C SER A 50 -10.49 -11.14 -15.97
N GLU A 51 -10.42 -10.54 -17.15
CA GLU A 51 -10.84 -11.13 -18.43
C GLU A 51 -9.65 -11.53 -19.32
N MET A 52 -8.44 -11.60 -18.75
CA MET A 52 -7.19 -11.89 -19.48
C MET A 52 -6.59 -13.23 -19.06
N THR A 53 -5.97 -13.93 -20.00
CA THR A 53 -5.12 -15.09 -19.69
C THR A 53 -3.77 -14.64 -19.13
N SER A 54 -3.07 -15.51 -18.40
CA SER A 54 -1.73 -15.20 -17.88
C SER A 54 -0.74 -14.80 -18.97
N ALA A 55 -0.86 -15.36 -20.19
CA ALA A 55 -0.02 -14.99 -21.32
C ALA A 55 -0.34 -13.57 -21.85
N GLU A 56 -1.60 -13.17 -21.86
CA GLU A 56 -2.01 -11.81 -22.23
C GLU A 56 -1.59 -10.78 -21.18
N ILE A 57 -1.66 -11.13 -19.89
CA ILE A 57 -1.15 -10.30 -18.80
C ILE A 57 0.36 -10.10 -18.95
N ASP A 58 1.12 -11.19 -19.12
CA ASP A 58 2.58 -11.15 -19.29
C ASP A 58 3.00 -10.28 -20.49
N GLN A 59 2.30 -10.43 -21.63
CA GLN A 59 2.53 -9.60 -22.81
C GLN A 59 2.24 -8.13 -22.53
N THR A 60 1.10 -7.83 -21.87
CA THR A 60 0.69 -6.44 -21.57
C THR A 60 1.66 -5.76 -20.62
N VAL A 61 2.09 -6.46 -19.56
CA VAL A 61 3.10 -5.99 -18.61
C VAL A 61 4.42 -5.73 -19.33
N THR A 62 4.89 -6.69 -20.15
CA THR A 62 6.13 -6.54 -20.93
C THR A 62 6.08 -5.32 -21.86
N ASP A 63 4.96 -5.12 -22.55
CA ASP A 63 4.79 -4.00 -23.48
C ASP A 63 4.76 -2.65 -22.76
N LEU A 64 4.12 -2.55 -21.58
CA LEU A 64 4.14 -1.35 -20.76
C LEU A 64 5.55 -1.02 -20.26
N MET A 65 6.24 -2.02 -19.72
CA MET A 65 7.63 -1.85 -19.24
C MET A 65 8.58 -1.44 -20.37
N SER A 66 8.44 -2.04 -21.56
CA SER A 66 9.28 -1.68 -22.72
C SER A 66 9.12 -0.23 -23.19
N ARG A 67 7.96 0.37 -22.87
CA ARG A 67 7.63 1.78 -23.18
C ARG A 67 7.92 2.73 -22.01
N GLY A 68 8.36 2.21 -20.86
CA GLY A 68 8.50 3.00 -19.63
C GLY A 68 7.17 3.54 -19.13
N GLU A 69 6.05 2.88 -19.45
CA GLU A 69 4.73 3.24 -18.96
C GLU A 69 4.45 2.48 -17.65
N PRO A 70 3.95 3.15 -16.60
CA PRO A 70 3.68 2.48 -15.33
C PRO A 70 2.48 1.53 -15.47
N ILE A 71 2.54 0.41 -14.75
CA ILE A 71 1.45 -0.60 -14.71
C ILE A 71 0.31 -0.12 -13.79
N TYR A 72 0.68 0.56 -12.72
CA TYR A 72 -0.22 1.09 -11.71
C TYR A 72 -0.16 2.61 -11.69
N GLU A 73 -1.26 3.24 -11.31
CA GLU A 73 -1.35 4.69 -11.19
C GLU A 73 -1.96 5.11 -9.86
N ILE A 74 -1.47 6.24 -9.34
CA ILE A 74 -2.04 6.89 -8.18
C ILE A 74 -3.14 7.83 -8.65
N ASP A 75 -4.36 7.61 -8.18
CA ASP A 75 -5.46 8.56 -8.38
C ASP A 75 -5.24 9.75 -7.44
N LEU A 76 -4.66 10.83 -7.99
CA LEU A 76 -4.33 12.04 -7.25
C LEU A 76 -5.56 12.75 -6.67
N ASP A 77 -6.71 12.67 -7.33
CA ASP A 77 -7.94 13.31 -6.83
C ASP A 77 -8.48 12.56 -5.62
N VAL A 78 -8.43 11.22 -5.64
CA VAL A 78 -8.77 10.38 -4.49
C VAL A 78 -7.75 10.59 -3.37
N LEU A 79 -6.45 10.63 -3.68
CA LEU A 79 -5.40 10.86 -2.67
C LEU A 79 -5.55 12.23 -2.00
N LYS A 80 -5.82 13.29 -2.77
CA LYS A 80 -6.13 14.65 -2.26
C LYS A 80 -7.37 14.66 -1.37
N SER A 81 -8.41 13.94 -1.77
CA SER A 81 -9.64 13.82 -0.99
C SER A 81 -9.43 13.00 0.29
N ALA A 82 -8.54 12.01 0.25
CA ALA A 82 -8.17 11.19 1.39
C ALA A 82 -7.36 11.96 2.44
N LYS A 83 -6.66 13.05 2.06
CA LYS A 83 -5.89 13.91 2.98
C LYS A 83 -5.03 13.11 3.98
N PRO A 84 -4.13 12.24 3.49
CA PRO A 84 -3.34 11.39 4.38
C PRO A 84 -2.39 12.22 5.25
N ASP A 85 -2.19 11.76 6.48
CA ASP A 85 -1.06 12.13 7.34
C ASP A 85 0.11 11.15 7.15
N LEU A 86 -0.20 9.90 6.75
CA LEU A 86 0.73 8.80 6.54
C LEU A 86 0.37 8.03 5.26
N VAL A 87 1.36 7.80 4.40
CA VAL A 87 1.29 6.87 3.27
C VAL A 87 2.24 5.71 3.54
N ILE A 88 1.72 4.49 3.46
CA ILE A 88 2.50 3.25 3.59
C ILE A 88 2.63 2.64 2.20
N THR A 89 3.85 2.51 1.72
CA THR A 89 4.19 1.88 0.44
C THR A 89 5.28 0.82 0.63
N GLN A 90 5.76 0.26 -0.46
CA GLN A 90 6.79 -0.78 -0.49
C GLN A 90 7.66 -0.62 -1.73
N GLU A 91 8.93 -1.01 -1.58
CA GLU A 91 9.95 -0.95 -2.64
C GLU A 91 10.57 -2.33 -2.89
N LEU A 92 9.72 -3.36 -3.04
CA LEU A 92 10.20 -4.74 -3.28
C LEU A 92 10.30 -5.12 -4.76
N CYS A 93 9.50 -4.49 -5.63
CA CYS A 93 9.38 -4.92 -7.01
C CYS A 93 9.13 -3.72 -7.93
N GLU A 94 9.95 -3.58 -8.98
CA GLU A 94 9.80 -2.56 -10.03
C GLU A 94 8.58 -2.80 -10.94
N VAL A 95 7.95 -3.97 -10.84
CA VAL A 95 6.83 -4.38 -11.71
C VAL A 95 5.50 -4.38 -10.98
N CYS A 96 5.46 -4.95 -9.77
CA CYS A 96 4.22 -5.32 -9.08
C CYS A 96 3.67 -4.24 -8.14
N ALA A 97 4.36 -3.11 -8.01
CA ALA A 97 3.95 -2.01 -7.14
C ALA A 97 4.17 -0.67 -7.83
N VAL A 98 3.48 0.36 -7.32
CA VAL A 98 3.82 1.75 -7.66
C VAL A 98 5.22 2.04 -7.16
N SER A 99 6.06 2.66 -7.98
CA SER A 99 7.44 2.95 -7.60
C SER A 99 7.49 3.95 -6.43
N PHE A 100 8.53 3.89 -5.60
CA PHE A 100 8.70 4.84 -4.51
C PHE A 100 8.79 6.28 -5.03
N GLU A 101 9.42 6.49 -6.19
CA GLU A 101 9.52 7.79 -6.87
C GLU A 101 8.14 8.33 -7.25
N ASP A 102 7.27 7.52 -7.85
CA ASP A 102 5.89 7.93 -8.19
C ASP A 102 5.09 8.31 -6.94
N VAL A 103 5.28 7.58 -5.83
CA VAL A 103 4.66 7.92 -4.54
C VAL A 103 5.15 9.28 -4.05
N GLN A 104 6.47 9.53 -4.07
CA GLN A 104 7.05 10.82 -3.68
C GLN A 104 6.48 11.96 -4.54
N ASP A 105 6.46 11.78 -5.86
CA ASP A 105 5.95 12.76 -6.82
C ASP A 105 4.44 13.03 -6.63
N ALA A 106 3.67 12.04 -6.23
CA ALA A 106 2.25 12.20 -5.91
C ALA A 106 2.03 12.96 -4.60
N VAL A 107 2.77 12.63 -3.54
CA VAL A 107 2.55 13.24 -2.21
C VAL A 107 2.99 14.70 -2.14
N VAL A 108 4.01 15.11 -2.91
CA VAL A 108 4.44 16.52 -2.97
C VAL A 108 3.42 17.43 -3.66
N GLN A 109 2.47 16.86 -4.41
CA GLN A 109 1.37 17.59 -5.03
C GLN A 109 0.18 17.84 -4.08
N LEU A 110 0.24 17.31 -2.85
CA LEU A 110 -0.75 17.55 -1.81
C LEU A 110 -0.47 18.88 -1.11
N ASP A 111 -1.53 19.59 -0.72
CA ASP A 111 -1.41 20.86 0.03
C ASP A 111 -0.60 20.69 1.33
N MET A 112 -0.70 19.51 1.95
CA MET A 112 0.10 19.09 3.09
C MET A 112 0.68 17.70 2.78
N PRO A 113 1.98 17.60 2.45
CA PRO A 113 2.60 16.32 2.17
C PRO A 113 2.59 15.41 3.41
N PRO A 114 2.05 14.17 3.33
CA PRO A 114 2.10 13.17 4.39
C PRO A 114 3.53 12.70 4.67
N GLN A 115 3.71 12.03 5.80
CA GLN A 115 4.86 11.15 5.97
C GLN A 115 4.71 9.94 5.04
N VAL A 116 5.80 9.53 4.40
CA VAL A 116 5.82 8.32 3.56
C VAL A 116 6.76 7.31 4.20
N ILE A 117 6.28 6.09 4.41
CA ILE A 117 7.12 4.96 4.81
C ILE A 117 7.16 3.93 3.68
N SER A 118 8.35 3.47 3.34
CA SER A 118 8.58 2.35 2.43
C SER A 118 8.93 1.12 3.27
N LEU A 119 8.17 0.05 3.10
CA LEU A 119 8.40 -1.24 3.77
C LEU A 119 9.13 -2.17 2.80
N ASP A 120 10.27 -2.71 3.22
CA ASP A 120 11.13 -3.55 2.38
C ASP A 120 11.62 -4.81 3.12
N PRO A 121 10.71 -5.75 3.46
CA PRO A 121 11.08 -6.97 4.19
C PRO A 121 11.70 -8.04 3.27
N HIS A 122 12.85 -8.60 3.67
CA HIS A 122 13.55 -9.67 2.94
C HIS A 122 13.63 -11.00 3.71
N SER A 123 13.01 -11.05 4.90
CA SER A 123 12.96 -12.21 5.77
C SER A 123 11.69 -12.19 6.61
N LEU A 124 11.38 -13.32 7.26
CA LEU A 124 10.25 -13.38 8.20
C LEU A 124 10.45 -12.45 9.39
N ASP A 125 11.69 -12.31 9.88
CA ASP A 125 12.01 -11.37 10.95
C ASP A 125 11.76 -9.93 10.50
N ASP A 126 12.07 -9.59 9.24
CA ASP A 126 11.77 -8.27 8.69
C ASP A 126 10.26 -8.02 8.59
N VAL A 127 9.46 -9.04 8.24
CA VAL A 127 7.99 -8.92 8.29
C VAL A 127 7.53 -8.52 9.69
N LEU A 128 8.07 -9.13 10.74
CA LEU A 128 7.76 -8.73 12.12
C LEU A 128 8.23 -7.31 12.44
N GLN A 129 9.37 -6.87 11.87
CA GLN A 129 9.82 -5.49 11.99
C GLN A 129 8.92 -4.50 11.24
N THR A 130 8.36 -4.86 10.09
CA THR A 130 7.40 -3.97 9.38
C THR A 130 6.16 -3.71 10.24
N ILE A 131 5.65 -4.73 10.95
CA ILE A 131 4.54 -4.56 11.91
C ILE A 131 4.93 -3.58 13.03
N ARG A 132 6.15 -3.74 13.58
CA ARG A 132 6.68 -2.84 14.61
C ARG A 132 6.78 -1.40 14.10
N GLN A 133 7.34 -1.22 12.90
CA GLN A 133 7.50 0.08 12.26
C GLN A 133 6.15 0.76 12.04
N VAL A 134 5.15 0.06 11.50
CA VAL A 134 3.80 0.63 11.36
C VAL A 134 3.24 1.03 12.73
N GLY A 135 3.44 0.22 13.77
CA GLY A 135 3.08 0.57 15.15
C GLY A 135 3.76 1.84 15.67
N GLU A 136 5.04 2.06 15.34
CA GLU A 136 5.78 3.27 15.75
C GLU A 136 5.24 4.53 15.05
N TYR A 137 5.05 4.48 13.73
CA TYR A 137 4.56 5.61 12.94
C TYR A 137 3.11 5.98 13.27
N THR A 138 2.31 5.00 13.70
CA THR A 138 0.90 5.21 14.06
C THR A 138 0.68 5.49 15.55
N GLY A 139 1.71 5.33 16.38
CA GLY A 139 1.63 5.43 17.84
C GLY A 139 1.08 4.18 18.53
N GLU A 140 0.75 3.12 17.78
CA GLU A 140 0.18 1.86 18.26
C GLU A 140 1.23 0.78 18.61
N THR A 141 2.36 1.19 19.20
CA THR A 141 3.48 0.29 19.57
C THR A 141 3.07 -0.87 20.48
N GLY A 142 2.12 -0.65 21.39
CA GLY A 142 1.57 -1.69 22.26
C GLY A 142 0.81 -2.75 21.47
N ARG A 143 -0.11 -2.34 20.60
CA ARG A 143 -0.89 -3.24 19.75
C ARG A 143 -0.01 -4.02 18.78
N ALA A 144 1.04 -3.37 18.25
CA ALA A 144 2.01 -4.03 17.39
C ALA A 144 2.78 -5.13 18.14
N SER A 145 3.27 -4.83 19.34
CA SER A 145 3.95 -5.82 20.19
C SER A 145 3.05 -7.01 20.54
N ASP A 146 1.78 -6.75 20.90
CA ASP A 146 0.80 -7.80 21.21
C ASP A 146 0.50 -8.68 19.99
N TYR A 147 0.31 -8.08 18.82
CA TYR A 147 0.03 -8.80 17.58
C TYR A 147 1.21 -9.68 17.16
N ILE A 148 2.44 -9.15 17.18
CA ILE A 148 3.68 -9.90 16.93
C ILE A 148 3.78 -11.10 17.89
N GLY A 149 3.52 -10.90 19.18
CA GLY A 149 3.54 -11.98 20.18
C GLY A 149 2.48 -13.06 19.97
N GLY A 150 1.41 -12.76 19.24
CA GLY A 150 0.40 -13.72 18.80
C GLY A 150 0.82 -14.58 17.61
N LEU A 151 1.72 -14.06 16.75
CA LEU A 151 2.21 -14.74 15.55
C LEU A 151 3.37 -15.70 15.83
N SER A 152 4.14 -15.48 16.90
CA SER A 152 5.31 -16.30 17.26
C SER A 152 4.98 -17.54 18.11
N LYS A 153 3.72 -17.99 18.14
CA LYS A 153 3.26 -19.17 18.90
C LYS A 153 2.94 -20.33 17.98
#